data_AF-A0A7S0Q029-F1
#
_entry.id   AF-A0A7S0Q029-F1
#
_cell.length_a   1.000
_cell.length_b   1.000
_cell.length_c   1.000
_cell.angle_alpha   90.00
_cell.angle_beta   90.00
_cell.angle_gamma   90.00
#
_symmetry.space_group_name_H-M   'P 1'
#
loop_
_entity.id
_entity.type
_entity.pdbx_description
1 polymer ?
#
loop_
_entity_poly.entity_id
_entity_poly.type
_entity_poly.pdbx_seq_one_letter_code
_entity_poly.pdbx_strand_id
1 'polypeptide(L)'
;RKMMRSRQVVALSVRLSTHARPRALASSSGGRPSLTLEQAITSGHLILTELQAPACLSVLESARGGDKLVKWQQANTVLIQATLRALPQVGFPANAAGLQGYNEAFAENARSDQLEARAALQGLNEQKWRILLKHGFECEPAQPLALTAARALAIDIVDAMQDPELLKQMATSRTGLAARLSDAEHQHMISRAIVCVQAEVMEKHGFKGDAGYAQAHVCLMEHAHDAVVTASVAAATTGLYARAGIDLSAAFKQVGS
;
A
#
# COMPACT_ATOMS: atom_id res chain seq x y z
N ARG A 1 18.23 21.96 12.95
CA ARG A 1 17.75 20.56 12.82
C ARG A 1 16.72 20.51 11.70
N LYS A 2 17.11 20.03 10.51
CA LYS A 2 16.25 19.95 9.31
C LYS A 2 15.32 18.74 9.49
N MET A 3 14.03 18.97 9.74
CA MET A 3 13.02 17.90 9.67
C MET A 3 12.95 17.41 8.22
N MET A 4 13.48 16.22 7.95
CA MET A 4 13.23 15.49 6.70
C MET A 4 11.72 15.21 6.63
N ARG A 5 11.05 15.89 5.70
CA ARG A 5 9.60 15.78 5.49
C ARG A 5 9.26 14.40 4.92
N SER A 6 8.49 13.63 5.68
CA SER A 6 7.97 12.30 5.33
C SER A 6 6.91 12.40 4.22
N ARG A 7 7.35 12.52 2.96
CA ARG A 7 6.48 12.69 1.77
C ARG A 7 6.18 11.40 0.98
N GLN A 8 6.67 10.23 1.43
CA GLN A 8 6.71 9.02 0.59
C GLN A 8 5.51 8.07 0.71
N VAL A 9 4.58 8.26 1.65
CA VAL A 9 3.74 7.14 2.10
C VAL A 9 2.36 7.04 1.45
N VAL A 10 1.84 8.13 0.90
CA VAL A 10 0.50 8.14 0.25
C VAL A 10 0.51 7.37 -1.09
N ALA A 11 1.69 7.07 -1.65
CA ALA A 11 1.83 6.48 -2.97
C ALA A 11 1.57 4.98 -3.07
N LEU A 12 1.74 4.21 -1.99
CA LEU A 12 1.69 2.74 -2.11
C LEU A 12 0.28 2.16 -2.13
N SER A 13 -0.72 2.82 -1.53
CA SER A 13 -2.11 2.37 -1.62
C SER A 13 -2.76 2.66 -2.98
N VAL A 14 -2.17 3.54 -3.81
CA VAL A 14 -2.74 3.94 -5.11
C VAL A 14 -1.99 3.30 -6.30
N ARG A 15 -0.76 2.81 -6.13
CA ARG A 15 0.10 2.36 -7.24
C ARG A 15 0.03 0.87 -7.61
N LEU A 16 -1.12 0.22 -7.43
CA LEU A 16 -1.36 -1.11 -8.04
C LEU A 16 -2.19 -1.05 -9.35
N SER A 17 -2.69 0.11 -9.77
CA SER A 17 -3.50 0.22 -11.01
C SER A 17 -3.26 1.51 -11.81
N THR A 18 -2.02 1.75 -12.26
CA THR A 18 -1.83 2.60 -13.45
C THR A 18 -1.45 1.73 -14.64
N HIS A 19 -2.45 1.04 -15.21
CA HIS A 19 -2.37 0.54 -16.58
C HIS A 19 -2.49 1.71 -17.58
N ALA A 20 -1.56 2.66 -17.52
CA ALA A 20 -1.25 3.46 -18.70
C ALA A 20 -0.20 2.67 -19.47
N ARG A 21 -0.61 1.90 -20.49
CA ARG A 21 0.32 1.23 -21.42
C ARG A 21 1.26 2.32 -22.01
N PRO A 22 2.57 2.31 -21.73
CA PRO A 22 3.47 3.23 -22.40
C PRO A 22 3.52 2.88 -23.89
N ARG A 23 3.38 3.90 -24.73
CA ARG A 23 3.56 3.82 -26.18
C ARG A 23 5.01 3.41 -26.44
N ALA A 24 5.20 2.22 -27.02
CA ALA A 24 6.50 1.59 -27.22
C ALA A 24 7.41 2.46 -28.09
N LEU A 25 8.39 3.11 -27.46
CA LEU A 25 9.62 3.50 -28.11
C LEU A 25 10.55 2.28 -28.06
N ALA A 26 11.03 1.86 -29.22
CA ALA A 26 11.90 0.71 -29.38
C ALA A 26 13.20 0.91 -28.61
N SER A 27 13.26 0.39 -27.38
CA SER A 27 14.49 0.23 -26.62
C SER A 27 15.07 -1.16 -26.89
N SER A 28 16.38 -1.19 -27.08
CA SER A 28 17.22 -2.39 -27.14
C SER A 28 16.76 -3.45 -26.13
N SER A 29 16.67 -4.70 -26.59
CA SER A 29 16.20 -5.89 -25.87
C SER A 29 17.07 -6.29 -24.67
N GLY A 30 17.22 -5.40 -23.69
CA GLY A 30 17.60 -5.77 -22.34
C GLY A 30 16.41 -6.51 -21.73
N GLY A 31 16.54 -7.82 -21.56
CA GLY A 31 15.50 -8.64 -20.93
C GLY A 31 15.08 -8.01 -19.61
N ARG A 32 13.77 -7.97 -19.34
CA ARG A 32 13.27 -7.54 -18.03
C ARG A 32 13.97 -8.38 -16.95
N PRO A 33 14.49 -7.78 -15.87
CA PRO A 33 15.10 -8.55 -14.79
C PRO A 33 14.07 -9.58 -14.28
N SER A 34 14.39 -10.86 -14.39
CA SER A 34 13.57 -11.96 -13.86
C SER A 34 14.13 -12.41 -12.52
N LEU A 35 13.24 -12.71 -11.58
CA LEU A 35 13.59 -13.26 -10.27
C LEU A 35 13.48 -14.78 -10.35
N THR A 36 14.52 -15.52 -9.99
CA THR A 36 14.39 -16.97 -9.79
C THR A 36 13.61 -17.24 -8.49
N LEU A 37 13.03 -18.44 -8.34
CA LEU A 37 12.35 -18.81 -7.11
C LEU A 37 13.27 -18.71 -5.88
N GLU A 38 14.50 -19.21 -6.01
CA GLU A 38 15.50 -19.12 -4.95
C GLU A 38 15.74 -17.66 -4.55
N GLN A 39 15.93 -16.77 -5.53
CA GLN A 39 16.09 -15.33 -5.27
C GLN A 39 14.85 -14.74 -4.59
N ALA A 40 13.64 -15.16 -4.94
CA ALA A 40 12.39 -14.71 -4.31
C ALA A 40 12.27 -15.14 -2.84
N ILE A 41 12.66 -16.37 -2.54
CA ILE A 41 12.71 -16.89 -1.16
C ILE A 41 13.78 -16.16 -0.37
N THR A 42 14.99 -16.04 -0.92
CA THR A 42 16.12 -15.34 -0.30
C THR A 42 15.78 -13.87 -0.02
N SER A 43 15.24 -13.13 -0.98
CA SER A 43 14.82 -11.74 -0.74
C SER A 43 13.70 -11.67 0.31
N GLY A 44 12.78 -12.63 0.32
CA GLY A 44 11.74 -12.75 1.34
C GLY A 44 12.32 -12.85 2.76
N HIS A 45 13.33 -13.70 2.95
CA HIS A 45 14.05 -13.82 4.22
C HIS A 45 14.84 -12.57 4.58
N LEU A 46 15.56 -11.96 3.64
CA LEU A 46 16.29 -10.70 3.88
C LEU A 46 15.35 -9.60 4.36
N ILE A 47 14.19 -9.46 3.73
CA ILE A 47 13.15 -8.50 4.15
C ILE A 47 12.66 -8.81 5.57
N LEU A 48 12.41 -10.09 5.89
CA LEU A 48 12.01 -10.48 7.24
C LEU A 48 13.06 -10.13 8.29
N THR A 49 14.34 -10.41 8.02
CA THR A 49 15.44 -10.05 8.90
C THR A 49 15.50 -8.53 9.14
N GLU A 50 15.34 -7.73 8.09
CA GLU A 50 15.28 -6.27 8.21
C GLU A 50 14.06 -5.79 9.02
N LEU A 51 12.88 -6.41 8.83
CA LEU A 51 11.67 -6.08 9.59
C LEU A 51 11.81 -6.41 11.09
N GLN A 52 12.54 -7.47 11.42
CA GLN A 52 12.82 -7.90 12.79
C GLN A 52 13.94 -7.08 13.47
N ALA A 53 14.65 -6.24 12.73
CA ALA A 53 15.71 -5.42 13.29
C ALA A 53 15.14 -4.44 14.34
N PRO A 54 15.82 -4.22 15.49
CA PRO A 54 15.32 -3.35 16.57
C PRO A 54 14.94 -1.94 16.12
N ALA A 55 15.65 -1.38 15.14
CA ALA A 55 15.35 -0.07 14.59
C ALA A 55 13.99 -0.02 13.89
N CYS A 56 13.63 -1.06 13.13
CA CYS A 56 12.32 -1.17 12.46
C CYS A 56 11.20 -1.36 13.48
N LEU A 57 11.41 -2.25 14.47
CA LEU A 57 10.43 -2.51 15.53
C LEU A 57 10.16 -1.25 16.36
N SER A 58 11.19 -0.52 16.76
CA SER A 58 11.06 0.73 17.51
C SER A 58 10.23 1.79 16.77
N VAL A 59 10.40 1.87 15.44
CA VAL A 59 9.62 2.78 14.59
C VAL A 59 8.14 2.38 14.53
N LEU A 60 7.84 1.09 14.40
CA LEU A 60 6.45 0.58 14.42
C LEU A 60 5.78 0.80 15.78
N GLU A 61 6.50 0.50 16.86
CA GLU A 61 6.01 0.66 18.23
C GLU A 61 5.74 2.12 18.58
N SER A 62 6.60 3.03 18.13
CA SER A 62 6.41 4.48 18.32
C SER A 62 5.16 5.00 17.61
N ALA A 63 4.76 4.38 16.50
CA ALA A 63 3.56 4.76 15.76
C ALA A 63 2.26 4.25 16.39
N ARG A 64 2.31 3.31 17.36
CA ARG A 64 1.11 2.78 18.03
C ARG A 64 0.27 3.85 18.74
N GLY A 65 0.88 4.95 19.17
CA GLY A 65 0.17 6.09 19.76
C GLY A 65 -0.49 7.02 18.73
N GLY A 66 -0.24 6.83 17.43
CA GLY A 66 -0.81 7.63 16.36
C GLY A 66 -2.24 7.24 16.01
N ASP A 67 -2.86 7.96 15.07
CA ASP A 67 -4.13 7.55 14.48
C ASP A 67 -3.94 6.39 13.47
N LYS A 68 -5.06 5.81 13.00
CA LYS A 68 -5.07 4.69 12.05
C LYS A 68 -4.23 4.97 10.79
N LEU A 69 -4.33 6.20 10.25
CA LEU A 69 -3.61 6.59 9.06
C LEU A 69 -2.10 6.59 9.34
N VAL A 70 -1.67 7.19 10.45
CA VAL A 70 -0.25 7.24 10.85
C VAL A 70 0.31 5.84 11.06
N LYS A 71 -0.42 4.96 11.78
CA LYS A 71 -0.01 3.56 11.98
C LYS A 71 0.19 2.84 10.65
N TRP A 72 -0.81 2.94 9.77
CA TRP A 72 -0.80 2.27 8.47
C TRP A 72 0.31 2.79 7.56
N GLN A 73 0.49 4.11 7.53
CA GLN A 73 1.57 4.75 6.80
C GLN A 73 2.93 4.30 7.33
N GLN A 74 3.13 4.27 8.66
CA GLN A 74 4.40 3.86 9.23
C GLN A 74 4.71 2.39 8.92
N ALA A 75 3.72 1.50 9.03
CA ALA A 75 3.86 0.09 8.68
C ALA A 75 4.30 -0.11 7.22
N ASN A 76 3.63 0.55 6.28
CA ASN A 76 4.00 0.51 4.86
C ASN A 76 5.40 1.09 4.62
N THR A 77 5.75 2.19 5.28
CA THR A 77 7.08 2.82 5.15
C THR A 77 8.19 1.86 5.57
N VAL A 78 8.02 1.19 6.70
CA VAL A 78 8.99 0.20 7.21
C VAL A 78 9.11 -0.98 6.25
N LEU A 79 7.99 -1.50 5.73
CA LEU A 79 7.99 -2.57 4.73
C LEU A 79 8.73 -2.18 3.45
N ILE A 80 8.45 -0.98 2.91
CA ILE A 80 9.12 -0.47 1.71
C ILE A 80 10.62 -0.33 1.95
N GLN A 81 11.03 0.25 3.07
CA GLN A 81 12.45 0.45 3.39
C GLN A 81 13.19 -0.87 3.55
N ALA A 82 12.61 -1.84 4.25
CA ALA A 82 13.16 -3.19 4.36
C ALA A 82 13.29 -3.84 2.97
N THR A 83 12.27 -3.68 2.12
CA THR A 83 12.29 -4.19 0.74
C THR A 83 13.40 -3.54 -0.09
N LEU A 84 13.49 -2.20 -0.10
CA LEU A 84 14.50 -1.46 -0.86
C LEU A 84 15.93 -1.83 -0.47
N ARG A 85 16.19 -2.15 0.80
CA ARG A 85 17.50 -2.64 1.27
C ARG A 85 17.84 -4.04 0.76
N ALA A 86 16.83 -4.90 0.58
CA ALA A 86 17.02 -6.26 0.08
C ALA A 86 17.19 -6.31 -1.46
N LEU A 87 16.63 -5.35 -2.21
CA LEU A 87 16.62 -5.37 -3.68
C LEU A 87 17.99 -5.56 -4.34
N PRO A 88 19.08 -4.86 -3.94
CA PRO A 88 20.38 -5.00 -4.59
C PRO A 88 20.94 -6.42 -4.54
N GLN A 89 20.59 -7.20 -3.50
CA GLN A 89 21.06 -8.56 -3.31
C GLN A 89 20.48 -9.55 -4.33
N VAL A 90 19.39 -9.16 -5.00
CA VAL A 90 18.70 -9.98 -6.02
C VAL A 90 18.68 -9.29 -7.38
N GLY A 91 19.58 -8.33 -7.61
CA GLY A 91 19.79 -7.70 -8.92
C GLY A 91 18.83 -6.56 -9.27
N PHE A 92 18.07 -6.04 -8.31
CA PHE A 92 17.18 -4.89 -8.51
C PHE A 92 17.77 -3.62 -7.87
N PRO A 93 17.62 -2.43 -8.48
CA PRO A 93 18.12 -1.20 -7.88
C PRO A 93 17.28 -0.80 -6.65
N ALA A 94 17.90 -0.18 -5.64
CA ALA A 94 17.23 0.30 -4.43
C ALA A 94 16.47 1.63 -4.65
N ASN A 95 15.54 1.66 -5.59
CA ASN A 95 14.71 2.83 -5.91
C ASN A 95 13.29 2.41 -6.31
N ALA A 96 12.42 3.38 -6.64
CA ALA A 96 11.03 3.11 -6.99
C ALA A 96 10.87 2.21 -8.23
N ALA A 97 11.74 2.35 -9.24
CA ALA A 97 11.70 1.52 -10.45
C ALA A 97 12.11 0.07 -10.13
N GLY A 98 13.13 -0.12 -9.30
CA GLY A 98 13.53 -1.45 -8.83
C GLY A 98 12.48 -2.11 -7.96
N LEU A 99 11.81 -1.37 -7.07
CA LEU A 99 10.70 -1.89 -6.27
C LEU A 99 9.54 -2.35 -7.16
N GLN A 100 9.19 -1.57 -8.19
CA GLN A 100 8.17 -1.98 -9.15
C GLN A 100 8.56 -3.26 -9.89
N GLY A 101 9.76 -3.29 -10.49
CA GLY A 101 10.24 -4.46 -11.22
C GLY A 101 10.33 -5.71 -10.34
N TYR A 102 10.78 -5.55 -9.10
CA TYR A 102 10.82 -6.63 -8.12
C TYR A 102 9.41 -7.14 -7.78
N ASN A 103 8.44 -6.26 -7.54
CA ASN A 103 7.07 -6.66 -7.24
C ASN A 103 6.44 -7.42 -8.41
N GLU A 104 6.69 -7.00 -9.65
CA GLU A 104 6.24 -7.71 -10.85
C GLU A 104 6.85 -9.13 -10.92
N ALA A 105 8.17 -9.24 -10.79
CA ALA A 105 8.88 -10.53 -10.84
C ALA A 105 8.55 -11.46 -9.65
N PHE A 106 8.36 -10.90 -8.45
CA PHE A 106 7.92 -11.65 -7.27
C PHE A 106 6.49 -12.17 -7.45
N ALA A 107 5.58 -11.34 -7.98
CA ALA A 107 4.20 -11.74 -8.24
C ALA A 107 4.09 -12.82 -9.33
N GLU A 108 4.99 -12.83 -10.32
CA GLU A 108 5.10 -13.92 -11.30
C GLU A 108 5.45 -15.26 -10.62
N ASN A 109 6.45 -15.26 -9.73
CA ASN A 109 6.83 -16.46 -8.97
C ASN A 109 5.69 -16.93 -8.04
N ALA A 110 4.99 -16.00 -7.39
CA ALA A 110 3.83 -16.32 -6.53
C ALA A 110 2.65 -16.95 -7.29
N ARG A 111 2.55 -16.70 -8.61
CA ARG A 111 1.54 -17.30 -9.48
C ARG A 111 2.00 -18.59 -10.19
N SER A 112 3.25 -19.02 -10.00
CA SER A 112 3.77 -20.23 -10.63
C SER A 112 2.98 -21.48 -10.24
N ASP A 113 2.94 -22.49 -11.12
CA ASP A 113 2.25 -23.77 -10.89
C ASP A 113 2.95 -24.65 -9.84
N GLN A 114 4.13 -24.25 -9.36
CA GLN A 114 4.87 -24.95 -8.32
C GLN A 114 4.21 -24.70 -6.95
N LEU A 115 3.42 -25.67 -6.49
CA LEU A 115 2.64 -25.55 -5.24
C LEU A 115 3.53 -25.25 -4.02
N GLU A 116 4.66 -25.94 -3.87
CA GLU A 116 5.60 -25.76 -2.76
C GLU A 116 6.21 -24.35 -2.76
N ALA A 117 6.60 -23.87 -3.93
CA ALA A 117 7.12 -22.53 -4.14
C ALA A 117 6.11 -21.45 -3.71
N ARG A 118 4.87 -21.61 -4.15
CA ARG A 118 3.76 -20.72 -3.80
C ARG A 118 3.51 -20.70 -2.30
N ALA A 119 3.47 -21.87 -1.66
CA ALA A 119 3.29 -21.99 -0.22
C ALA A 119 4.44 -21.32 0.57
N ALA A 120 5.69 -21.50 0.13
CA ALA A 120 6.85 -20.85 0.75
C ALA A 120 6.77 -19.32 0.66
N LEU A 121 6.49 -18.78 -0.53
CA LEU A 121 6.36 -17.33 -0.73
C LEU A 121 5.17 -16.74 0.04
N GLN A 122 4.05 -17.46 0.10
CA GLN A 122 2.88 -17.07 0.90
C GLN A 122 3.22 -17.04 2.39
N GLY A 123 3.88 -18.09 2.91
CA GLY A 123 4.31 -18.14 4.31
C GLY A 123 5.29 -17.02 4.68
N LEU A 124 6.19 -16.64 3.77
CA LEU A 124 7.07 -15.48 3.96
C LEU A 124 6.28 -14.17 3.99
N ASN A 125 5.29 -14.00 3.10
CA ASN A 125 4.45 -12.82 3.08
C ASN A 125 3.60 -12.69 4.36
N GLU A 126 3.01 -13.79 4.83
CA GLU A 126 2.25 -13.85 6.08
C GLU A 126 3.13 -13.46 7.28
N GLN A 127 4.37 -13.95 7.34
CA GLN A 127 5.31 -13.57 8.40
C GLN A 127 5.65 -12.08 8.39
N LYS A 128 5.80 -11.46 7.21
CA LYS A 128 6.03 -10.01 7.09
C LYS A 128 4.85 -9.24 7.67
N TRP A 129 3.64 -9.61 7.27
CA TRP A 129 2.42 -8.97 7.79
C TRP A 129 2.23 -9.20 9.28
N ARG A 130 2.53 -10.40 9.79
CA ARG A 130 2.50 -10.70 11.23
C ARG A 130 3.40 -9.75 12.02
N ILE A 131 4.64 -9.49 11.57
CA ILE A 131 5.54 -8.55 12.25
C ILE A 131 4.95 -7.13 12.22
N LEU A 132 4.50 -6.66 11.05
CA LEU A 132 3.96 -5.31 10.89
C LEU A 132 2.69 -5.09 11.72
N LEU A 133 1.77 -6.06 11.73
CA LEU A 133 0.52 -6.00 12.48
C LEU A 133 0.75 -6.10 13.98
N LYS A 134 1.60 -7.04 14.43
CA LYS A 134 1.94 -7.18 15.86
C LYS A 134 2.59 -5.91 16.40
N HIS A 135 3.54 -5.32 15.68
CA HIS A 135 4.28 -4.16 16.15
C HIS A 135 3.60 -2.81 15.86
N GLY A 136 2.79 -2.69 14.81
CA GLY A 136 2.09 -1.45 14.47
C GLY A 136 0.65 -1.34 15.00
N PHE A 137 -0.05 -2.47 15.14
CA PHE A 137 -1.50 -2.53 15.39
C PHE A 137 -1.91 -3.44 16.55
N GLU A 138 -0.95 -4.15 17.16
CA GLU A 138 -1.18 -5.06 18.29
C GLU A 138 -2.18 -6.18 17.96
N CYS A 139 -2.14 -6.68 16.72
CA CYS A 139 -2.98 -7.76 16.24
C CYS A 139 -2.23 -8.80 15.42
N GLU A 140 -2.84 -9.97 15.26
CA GLU A 140 -2.39 -11.01 14.33
C GLU A 140 -3.09 -10.85 12.97
N PRO A 141 -2.51 -11.41 11.88
CA PRO A 141 -3.22 -11.50 10.60
C PRO A 141 -4.59 -12.16 10.77
N ALA A 142 -5.60 -11.60 10.10
CA ALA A 142 -6.92 -12.22 10.04
C ALA A 142 -6.92 -13.45 9.12
N GLN A 143 -8.00 -14.23 9.16
CA GLN A 143 -8.19 -15.27 8.17
C GLN A 143 -8.34 -14.66 6.77
N PRO A 144 -7.73 -15.27 5.73
CA PRO A 144 -7.91 -14.84 4.36
C PRO A 144 -9.39 -14.73 3.96
N LEU A 145 -9.75 -13.65 3.29
CA LEU A 145 -11.08 -13.50 2.73
C LEU A 145 -11.22 -14.36 1.47
N ALA A 146 -12.40 -14.98 1.29
CA ALA A 146 -12.77 -15.52 -0.01
C ALA A 146 -12.83 -14.37 -1.03
N LEU A 147 -12.47 -14.64 -2.29
CA LEU A 147 -12.44 -13.61 -3.35
C LEU A 147 -13.79 -12.88 -3.50
N THR A 148 -14.91 -13.59 -3.37
CA THR A 148 -16.26 -12.99 -3.42
C THR A 148 -16.49 -11.98 -2.30
N ALA A 149 -16.06 -12.28 -1.07
CA ALA A 149 -16.15 -11.37 0.07
C ALA A 149 -15.20 -10.18 -0.10
N ALA A 150 -13.98 -10.40 -0.60
CA ALA A 150 -13.02 -9.33 -0.88
C ALA A 150 -13.56 -8.33 -1.93
N ARG A 151 -14.20 -8.85 -3.00
CA ARG A 151 -14.86 -8.00 -4.02
C ARG A 151 -16.02 -7.21 -3.44
N ALA A 152 -16.88 -7.84 -2.63
CA ALA A 152 -18.00 -7.16 -1.97
C ALA A 152 -17.50 -6.02 -1.07
N LEU A 153 -16.50 -6.29 -0.21
CA LEU A 153 -15.87 -5.26 0.61
C LEU A 153 -15.28 -4.12 -0.24
N ALA A 154 -14.58 -4.43 -1.33
CA ALA A 154 -14.00 -3.41 -2.20
C ALA A 154 -15.06 -2.54 -2.89
N ILE A 155 -16.19 -3.12 -3.29
CA ILE A 155 -17.33 -2.38 -3.87
C ILE A 155 -17.96 -1.46 -2.82
N ASP A 156 -18.24 -1.97 -1.61
CA ASP A 156 -18.83 -1.17 -0.54
C ASP A 156 -17.92 0.02 -0.15
N ILE A 157 -16.60 -0.17 -0.19
CA ILE A 157 -15.64 0.93 0.00
C ILE A 157 -15.79 1.97 -1.11
N VAL A 158 -15.91 1.57 -2.37
CA VAL A 158 -16.13 2.50 -3.48
C VAL A 158 -17.43 3.26 -3.30
N ASP A 159 -18.52 2.57 -3.02
CA ASP A 159 -19.85 3.16 -2.89
C ASP A 159 -19.89 4.17 -1.75
N ALA A 160 -19.30 3.85 -0.59
CA ALA A 160 -19.18 4.78 0.53
C ALA A 160 -18.32 6.01 0.18
N MET A 161 -17.31 5.86 -0.67
CA MET A 161 -16.47 6.97 -1.14
C MET A 161 -17.17 7.85 -2.18
N GLN A 162 -18.28 7.40 -2.77
CA GLN A 162 -19.14 8.19 -3.64
C GLN A 162 -20.27 8.90 -2.88
N ASP A 163 -20.28 8.85 -1.55
CA ASP A 163 -21.29 9.53 -0.73
C ASP A 163 -21.36 11.03 -1.07
N PRO A 164 -22.53 11.56 -1.49
CA PRO A 164 -22.65 12.94 -1.94
C PRO A 164 -22.19 13.98 -0.92
N GLU A 165 -22.36 13.71 0.37
CA GLU A 165 -21.98 14.64 1.43
C GLU A 165 -20.46 14.65 1.62
N LEU A 166 -19.80 13.48 1.63
CA LEU A 166 -18.34 13.38 1.58
C LEU A 166 -17.78 14.12 0.35
N LEU A 167 -18.35 13.91 -0.82
CA LEU A 167 -17.90 14.55 -2.06
C LEU A 167 -18.02 16.06 -2.01
N LYS A 168 -19.12 16.57 -1.45
CA LYS A 168 -19.32 18.01 -1.23
C LYS A 168 -18.28 18.56 -0.25
N GLN A 169 -17.99 17.86 0.85
CA GLN A 169 -16.94 18.24 1.80
C GLN A 169 -15.56 18.28 1.13
N MET A 170 -15.25 17.31 0.26
CA MET A 170 -13.98 17.32 -0.48
C MET A 170 -13.88 18.47 -1.48
N ALA A 171 -14.97 18.82 -2.16
CA ALA A 171 -15.01 19.94 -3.11
C ALA A 171 -14.80 21.31 -2.43
N THR A 172 -15.33 21.47 -1.21
CA THR A 172 -15.17 22.72 -0.43
C THR A 172 -13.91 22.75 0.43
N SER A 173 -13.18 21.63 0.51
CA SER A 173 -11.98 21.47 1.34
C SER A 173 -10.83 22.44 1.03
N ARG A 174 -10.85 23.09 -0.14
CA ARG A 174 -9.88 24.13 -0.55
C ARG A 174 -10.40 25.55 -0.50
N THR A 175 -11.56 25.75 0.11
CA THR A 175 -12.19 27.07 0.23
C THR A 175 -12.10 27.60 1.65
N GLY A 176 -12.38 28.89 1.83
CA GLY A 176 -12.44 29.52 3.15
C GLY A 176 -11.10 29.43 3.91
N LEU A 177 -11.16 29.02 5.18
CA LEU A 177 -9.98 28.91 6.04
C LEU A 177 -9.03 27.78 5.61
N ALA A 178 -9.56 26.70 5.02
CA ALA A 178 -8.77 25.56 4.59
C ALA A 178 -7.86 25.90 3.40
N ALA A 179 -8.20 26.92 2.60
CA ALA A 179 -7.36 27.43 1.51
C ALA A 179 -5.94 27.87 1.98
N ARG A 180 -5.74 28.09 3.28
CA ARG A 180 -4.44 28.44 3.88
C ARG A 180 -3.54 27.24 4.14
N LEU A 181 -4.08 26.03 4.08
CA LEU A 181 -3.31 24.80 4.27
C LEU A 181 -2.38 24.58 3.07
N SER A 182 -1.18 24.07 3.34
CA SER A 182 -0.29 23.59 2.29
C SER A 182 -0.88 22.36 1.57
N ASP A 183 -0.38 22.04 0.39
CA ASP A 183 -0.81 20.84 -0.33
C ASP A 183 -0.59 19.55 0.49
N ALA A 184 0.46 19.49 1.30
CA ALA A 184 0.74 18.34 2.16
C ALA A 184 -0.31 18.20 3.28
N GLU A 185 -0.74 19.32 3.87
CA GLU A 185 -1.79 19.32 4.89
C GLU A 185 -3.16 18.94 4.29
N HIS A 186 -3.48 19.45 3.09
CA HIS A 186 -4.68 19.03 2.36
C HIS A 186 -4.65 17.53 2.05
N GLN A 187 -3.54 17.01 1.52
CA GLN A 187 -3.38 15.58 1.24
C GLN A 187 -3.57 14.73 2.50
N HIS A 188 -3.01 15.16 3.62
CA HIS A 188 -3.16 14.47 4.89
C HIS A 188 -4.61 14.49 5.39
N MET A 189 -5.30 15.62 5.32
CA MET A 189 -6.72 15.73 5.69
C MET A 189 -7.59 14.79 4.84
N ILE A 190 -7.39 14.77 3.52
CA ILE A 190 -8.14 13.88 2.61
C ILE A 190 -7.82 12.42 2.87
N SER A 191 -6.54 12.10 3.11
CA SER A 191 -6.13 10.75 3.51
C SER A 191 -6.87 10.30 4.78
N ARG A 192 -7.01 11.18 5.78
CA ARG A 192 -7.72 10.86 7.02
C ARG A 192 -9.21 10.62 6.77
N ALA A 193 -9.86 11.44 5.94
CA ALA A 193 -11.26 11.23 5.56
C ALA A 193 -11.46 9.87 4.88
N ILE A 194 -10.57 9.52 3.94
CA ILE A 194 -10.56 8.21 3.28
C ILE A 194 -10.44 7.07 4.30
N VAL A 195 -9.49 7.15 5.23
CA VAL A 195 -9.30 6.11 6.25
C VAL A 195 -10.53 5.96 7.15
N CYS A 196 -11.19 7.06 7.52
CA CYS A 196 -12.43 7.01 8.31
C CYS A 196 -13.54 6.26 7.58
N VAL A 197 -13.81 6.61 6.32
CA VAL A 197 -14.83 5.95 5.50
C VAL A 197 -14.50 4.46 5.30
N GLN A 198 -13.24 4.13 5.01
CA GLN A 198 -12.80 2.74 4.90
C GLN A 198 -13.03 1.97 6.19
N ALA A 199 -12.65 2.53 7.34
CA ALA A 199 -12.81 1.87 8.62
C ALA A 199 -14.28 1.60 8.95
N GLU A 200 -15.19 2.55 8.68
CA GLU A 200 -16.62 2.38 8.88
C GLU A 200 -17.22 1.26 8.01
N VAL A 201 -16.78 1.16 6.75
CA VAL A 201 -17.20 0.07 5.86
C VAL A 201 -16.63 -1.26 6.33
N MET A 202 -15.33 -1.32 6.63
CA MET A 202 -14.66 -2.53 7.10
C MET A 202 -15.29 -3.08 8.39
N GLU A 203 -15.74 -2.20 9.29
CA GLU A 203 -16.44 -2.60 10.51
C GLU A 203 -17.77 -3.34 10.22
N LYS A 204 -18.51 -2.94 9.17
CA LYS A 204 -19.73 -3.65 8.71
C LYS A 204 -19.42 -5.07 8.22
N HIS A 205 -18.18 -5.32 7.78
CA HIS A 205 -17.67 -6.62 7.36
C HIS A 205 -16.98 -7.40 8.50
N GLY A 206 -17.10 -6.93 9.75
CA GLY A 206 -16.56 -7.60 10.93
C GLY A 206 -15.14 -7.17 11.33
N PHE A 207 -14.51 -6.28 10.57
CA PHE A 207 -13.17 -5.77 10.84
C PHE A 207 -13.21 -4.51 11.71
N LYS A 208 -13.19 -4.69 13.03
CA LYS A 208 -13.41 -3.59 13.99
C LYS A 208 -12.12 -2.88 14.43
N GLY A 209 -12.22 -1.57 14.62
CA GLY A 209 -11.17 -0.75 15.20
C GLY A 209 -9.89 -0.66 14.35
N ASP A 210 -8.77 -0.30 14.98
CA ASP A 210 -7.48 -0.14 14.30
C ASP A 210 -6.95 -1.48 13.77
N ALA A 211 -7.09 -2.55 14.57
CA ALA A 211 -6.69 -3.90 14.21
C ALA A 211 -7.46 -4.41 12.99
N GLY A 212 -8.79 -4.27 13.00
CA GLY A 212 -9.64 -4.67 11.90
C GLY A 212 -9.33 -3.91 10.62
N TYR A 213 -9.11 -2.60 10.70
CA TYR A 213 -8.71 -1.79 9.54
C TYR A 213 -7.44 -2.35 8.87
N ALA A 214 -6.40 -2.63 9.65
CA ALA A 214 -5.15 -3.18 9.10
C ALA A 214 -5.32 -4.60 8.56
N GLN A 215 -6.07 -5.46 9.27
CA GLN A 215 -6.38 -6.82 8.84
C GLN A 215 -7.15 -6.85 7.52
N ALA A 216 -8.18 -6.02 7.37
CA ALA A 216 -8.97 -5.92 6.15
C ALA A 216 -8.10 -5.50 4.96
N HIS A 217 -7.21 -4.53 5.15
CA HIS A 217 -6.28 -4.12 4.10
C HIS A 217 -5.32 -5.25 3.69
N VAL A 218 -4.79 -6.01 4.65
CA VAL A 218 -3.95 -7.19 4.34
C VAL A 218 -4.76 -8.21 3.54
N CYS A 219 -5.99 -8.54 3.95
CA CYS A 219 -6.85 -9.46 3.21
C CYS A 219 -7.17 -8.96 1.78
N LEU A 220 -7.40 -7.65 1.59
CA LEU A 220 -7.60 -7.09 0.26
C LEU A 220 -6.33 -7.16 -0.61
N MET A 221 -5.15 -6.99 -0.02
CA MET A 221 -3.87 -7.08 -0.73
C MET A 221 -3.55 -8.49 -1.22
N GLU A 222 -4.04 -9.54 -0.56
CA GLU A 222 -3.94 -10.93 -1.06
C GLU A 222 -4.64 -11.11 -2.42
N HIS A 223 -5.68 -10.30 -2.67
CA HIS A 223 -6.44 -10.28 -3.92
C HIS A 223 -6.02 -9.14 -4.86
N ALA A 224 -4.84 -8.53 -4.69
CA ALA A 224 -4.37 -7.41 -5.52
C ALA A 224 -4.19 -7.73 -7.02
N HIS A 225 -4.24 -9.01 -7.40
CA HIS A 225 -4.22 -9.46 -8.80
C HIS A 225 -5.62 -9.48 -9.43
N ASP A 226 -6.67 -9.40 -8.62
CA ASP A 226 -8.05 -9.31 -9.09
C ASP A 226 -8.37 -7.89 -9.56
N ALA A 227 -8.78 -7.77 -10.82
CA ALA A 227 -9.04 -6.47 -11.43
C ALA A 227 -10.15 -5.68 -10.71
N VAL A 228 -11.16 -6.35 -10.16
CA VAL A 228 -12.26 -5.68 -9.47
C VAL A 228 -11.75 -5.09 -8.16
N VAL A 229 -11.06 -5.87 -7.33
CA VAL A 229 -10.49 -5.38 -6.06
C VAL A 229 -9.56 -4.19 -6.32
N THR A 230 -8.62 -4.33 -7.26
CA THR A 230 -7.60 -3.31 -7.49
C THR A 230 -8.16 -2.06 -8.18
N ALA A 231 -9.07 -2.21 -9.15
CA ALA A 231 -9.70 -1.07 -9.79
C ALA A 231 -10.62 -0.30 -8.82
N SER A 232 -11.38 -1.01 -7.97
CA SER A 232 -12.25 -0.39 -6.98
C SER A 232 -11.47 0.48 -5.99
N VAL A 233 -10.43 -0.08 -5.37
CA VAL A 233 -9.61 0.68 -4.40
C VAL A 233 -8.92 1.88 -5.06
N ALA A 234 -8.41 1.71 -6.29
CA ALA A 234 -7.77 2.80 -7.02
C ALA A 234 -8.76 3.88 -7.46
N ALA A 235 -9.93 3.51 -7.97
CA ALA A 235 -10.96 4.45 -8.42
C ALA A 235 -11.50 5.30 -7.26
N ALA A 236 -11.76 4.67 -6.10
CA ALA A 236 -12.22 5.35 -4.90
C ALA A 236 -11.23 6.43 -4.43
N THR A 237 -9.96 6.06 -4.33
CA THR A 237 -8.92 6.99 -3.85
C THR A 237 -8.62 8.09 -4.87
N THR A 238 -8.41 7.76 -6.14
CA THR A 238 -8.09 8.74 -7.19
C THR A 238 -9.23 9.75 -7.42
N GLY A 239 -10.49 9.30 -7.38
CA GLY A 239 -11.65 10.17 -7.55
C GLY A 239 -11.76 11.25 -6.47
N LEU A 240 -11.48 10.91 -5.20
CA LEU A 240 -11.52 11.87 -4.10
C LEU A 240 -10.40 12.91 -4.17
N TYR A 241 -9.17 12.48 -4.46
CA TYR A 241 -8.07 13.42 -4.65
C TYR A 241 -8.31 14.36 -5.83
N ALA A 242 -8.80 13.83 -6.96
CA ALA A 242 -9.12 14.64 -8.14
C ALA A 242 -10.21 15.68 -7.83
N ARG A 243 -11.27 15.29 -7.10
CA ARG A 243 -12.34 16.20 -6.66
C ARG A 243 -11.84 17.27 -5.68
N ALA A 244 -10.86 16.95 -4.85
CA ALA A 244 -10.18 17.93 -4.01
C ALA A 244 -9.16 18.80 -4.78
N GLY A 245 -9.07 18.66 -6.11
CA GLY A 245 -8.15 19.40 -6.98
C GLY A 245 -6.69 18.99 -6.82
N ILE A 246 -6.41 17.81 -6.27
CA ILE A 246 -5.06 17.29 -6.08
C ILE A 246 -4.71 16.38 -7.25
N ASP A 247 -3.75 16.82 -8.07
CA ASP A 247 -3.16 15.98 -9.11
C ASP A 247 -2.15 15.02 -8.49
N LEU A 248 -2.60 13.78 -8.24
CA LEU A 248 -1.74 12.70 -7.75
C LEU A 248 -0.58 12.41 -8.72
N SER A 249 -0.76 12.61 -10.02
CA SER A 249 0.30 12.34 -11.01
C SER A 249 1.46 13.34 -10.85
N ALA A 250 1.15 14.62 -10.61
CA ALA A 250 2.14 15.65 -10.32
C ALA A 250 2.82 15.39 -8.97
N ALA A 251 2.06 15.03 -7.93
CA ALA A 251 2.60 14.68 -6.62
C ALA A 251 3.59 13.49 -6.71
N PHE A 252 3.27 12.51 -7.55
CA PHE A 252 4.09 11.33 -7.78
C PHE A 252 5.38 11.58 -8.56
N LYS A 253 5.40 12.55 -9.47
CA LYS A 253 6.63 12.94 -10.18
C LYS A 253 7.64 13.59 -9.24
N GLN A 254 7.17 14.40 -8.28
CA GLN A 254 8.04 15.07 -7.31
C GLN A 254 8.74 14.13 -6.32
N VAL A 255 8.21 12.92 -6.13
CA VAL A 255 8.81 11.92 -5.23
C VAL A 255 9.91 11.10 -5.95
N GLY A 256 9.87 11.05 -7.28
CA GLY A 256 10.85 10.32 -8.09
C GLY A 256 12.05 11.15 -8.56
N SER A 257 12.01 12.47 -8.37
CA SER A 257 13.09 13.43 -8.64
C SER A 257 13.89 13.75 -7.39
#